data_AF-A0A9D5HXC3-F1
#
_entry.id   AF-A0A9D5HXC3-F1
#
_cell.length_a   1.000
_cell.length_b   1.000
_cell.length_c   1.000
_cell.angle_alpha   90.00
_cell.angle_beta   90.00
_cell.angle_gamma   90.00
#
_symmetry.space_group_name_H-M   'P 1'
#
loop_
_entity.id
_entity.type
_entity.pdbx_description
1 polymer ?
#
loop_
_entity_poly.entity_id
_entity_poly.type
_entity_poly.pdbx_seq_one_letter_code
_entity_poly.pdbx_strand_id
1 'polypeptide(L)'
;MFDNSGGDMAGQMAVSASSALPGVLDGVYSTVERPQYMNCCVCGVVSEINPSRMCINCIRSEVDITEGISRQVVLPFCKQCERFQKPPWVSCQLESRELLALCLKKIKGLNTVRLIDASFIWTEPHSRRLKVKCTIQKEIMNGAIIQQSMVVEFFMQGQQCDDCKRSFTPHTWNAVVQVRQRVEHKRTFLYLEQLILKHGAHEKVSNIVEKSDGLDFQFQQKNHAQRFVDFITHFFASKVRSSRQLISHDSHSNTHHNKFTFSVELCPICKDDVVFVPKTLCTSLLGGTPSILLCSKVTNRISLLDPFTGREVDLAKEKYWQYSGSNGSSFISLLSRSSLVDFYVINVERIGGRGQSWERVHPQGKNSKICMAEVEVCRESDLGRPDSSVVVTTHLGAYLNPGDWVSGYDFRTLNNFGVVEDISEFVQWKECNHDVILVKKVFRKSLNGPDSSSPVQRPWVLQRLQKEVAYDASGSKSSFNRDLEQFKAELEEDSEMRRDVNLYWDPRIQEASREMYQKARRPRHLVKKERLSKALSVGQSECGDIAMDDGSQQDEDEFSHQVDISELLDGLSIDDLQ
;
A
#
# COMPACT_ATOMS: atom_id res chain seq x y z
N MET A 1 -6.42 42.61 17.19
CA MET A 1 -7.01 43.78 17.89
C MET A 1 -7.42 43.29 19.27
N PHE A 2 -6.55 43.59 20.25
CA PHE A 2 -6.66 43.60 21.72
C PHE A 2 -7.66 42.62 22.39
N ASP A 3 -7.21 41.50 22.99
CA ASP A 3 -6.60 41.31 24.34
C ASP A 3 -7.68 41.29 25.45
N ASN A 4 -7.72 40.42 26.49
CA ASN A 4 -6.69 39.60 27.14
C ASN A 4 -7.36 38.57 28.12
N SER A 5 -6.97 37.30 28.15
CA SER A 5 -6.13 36.61 29.19
C SER A 5 -6.74 36.45 30.60
N GLY A 6 -6.98 35.24 31.11
CA GLY A 6 -6.05 34.48 31.98
C GLY A 6 -6.71 34.31 33.37
N GLY A 7 -6.50 33.31 34.23
CA GLY A 7 -5.62 32.16 34.35
C GLY A 7 -5.91 31.51 35.73
N ASP A 8 -5.49 30.27 35.90
CA ASP A 8 -5.75 29.35 37.01
C ASP A 8 -5.24 29.76 38.42
N MET A 9 -5.83 29.11 39.44
CA MET A 9 -5.18 28.28 40.48
C MET A 9 -5.64 28.49 41.94
N ALA A 10 -6.15 27.38 42.48
CA ALA A 10 -5.96 26.76 43.81
C ALA A 10 -5.42 27.55 45.01
N GLY A 11 -6.04 27.31 46.18
CA GLY A 11 -5.45 27.55 47.50
C GLY A 11 -6.32 27.01 48.65
N GLN A 12 -5.82 26.00 49.36
CA GLN A 12 -6.44 25.26 50.45
C GLN A 12 -6.37 25.96 51.83
N MET A 13 -7.36 25.62 52.68
CA MET A 13 -7.33 25.37 54.14
C MET A 13 -6.50 26.23 55.12
N ALA A 14 -7.18 26.74 56.17
CA ALA A 14 -6.74 26.68 57.58
C ALA A 14 -7.88 27.15 58.54
N VAL A 15 -8.50 26.25 59.31
CA VAL A 15 -8.44 26.05 60.79
C VAL A 15 -8.53 27.26 61.75
N SER A 16 -9.56 27.22 62.61
CA SER A 16 -9.53 27.37 64.09
C SER A 16 -10.11 28.64 64.77
N ALA A 17 -10.92 28.33 65.80
CA ALA A 17 -10.97 28.91 67.14
C ALA A 17 -12.03 29.97 67.49
N SER A 18 -12.91 29.50 68.39
CA SER A 18 -13.81 30.12 69.36
C SER A 18 -13.34 31.42 70.02
N SER A 19 -14.29 32.34 70.25
CA SER A 19 -14.23 33.31 71.34
C SER A 19 -15.63 33.66 71.85
N ALA A 20 -15.80 33.63 73.17
CA ALA A 20 -17.03 33.84 73.92
C ALA A 20 -17.47 35.32 74.03
N LEU A 21 -18.78 35.50 74.28
CA LEU A 21 -19.51 36.75 74.55
C LEU A 21 -19.18 37.37 75.93
N PRO A 22 -19.66 38.60 76.22
CA PRO A 22 -20.85 38.69 77.09
C PRO A 22 -21.83 39.87 76.84
N GLY A 23 -23.10 39.70 77.28
CA GLY A 23 -24.05 40.78 77.67
C GLY A 23 -25.31 40.93 76.78
N VAL A 24 -26.50 40.40 77.15
CA VAL A 24 -27.60 41.05 77.93
C VAL A 24 -28.38 42.08 77.05
N LEU A 25 -29.71 42.07 76.80
CA LEU A 25 -30.92 41.42 77.34
C LEU A 25 -32.09 41.51 76.29
N ASP A 26 -33.00 40.53 76.39
CA ASP A 26 -34.45 40.55 76.14
C ASP A 26 -35.06 41.05 74.82
N GLY A 27 -35.35 40.06 73.96
CA GLY A 27 -36.44 40.09 72.98
C GLY A 27 -36.91 38.67 72.71
N VAL A 28 -37.99 38.23 73.36
CA VAL A 28 -38.57 36.90 73.18
C VAL A 28 -39.24 36.81 71.80
N TYR A 29 -38.47 36.42 70.79
CA TYR A 29 -39.01 35.70 69.64
C TYR A 29 -38.77 34.22 69.89
N SER A 30 -39.82 33.49 70.25
CA SER A 30 -39.79 32.03 70.20
C SER A 30 -39.51 31.62 68.75
N THR A 31 -38.29 31.19 68.45
CA THR A 31 -38.01 30.41 67.26
C THR A 31 -38.71 29.07 67.46
N VAL A 32 -39.96 28.98 66.98
CA VAL A 32 -40.66 27.70 66.90
C VAL A 32 -39.81 26.80 66.02
N GLU A 33 -39.09 25.85 66.63
CA GLU A 33 -38.42 24.78 65.89
C GLU A 33 -39.49 24.09 65.06
N ARG A 34 -39.38 24.22 63.73
CA ARG A 34 -40.30 23.54 62.83
C ARG A 34 -40.20 22.04 63.13
N PRO A 35 -41.32 21.33 63.30
CA PRO A 35 -41.26 19.90 63.55
C PRO A 35 -40.45 19.24 62.44
N GLN A 36 -39.44 18.44 62.78
CA GLN A 36 -38.61 17.73 61.79
C GLN A 36 -39.27 16.43 61.32
N TYR A 37 -40.31 15.99 62.04
CA TYR A 37 -40.98 14.73 61.85
C TYR A 37 -42.49 14.92 61.70
N MET A 38 -43.11 14.05 60.92
CA MET A 38 -44.55 13.99 60.69
C MET A 38 -45.03 12.54 60.66
N ASN A 39 -46.28 12.30 61.02
CA ASN A 39 -46.89 10.99 60.85
C ASN A 39 -47.28 10.81 59.39
N CYS A 40 -46.99 9.64 58.83
CA CYS A 40 -47.45 9.25 57.50
C CYS A 40 -48.97 9.22 57.45
N CYS A 41 -49.55 9.82 56.41
CA CYS A 41 -51.01 9.86 56.21
C CYS A 41 -51.68 8.49 55.97
N VAL A 42 -50.93 7.45 55.64
CA VAL A 42 -51.47 6.10 55.33
C VAL A 42 -51.28 5.13 56.49
N CYS A 43 -50.07 5.04 57.06
CA CYS A 43 -49.74 4.05 58.11
C CYS A 43 -49.51 4.63 59.50
N GLY A 44 -49.52 5.97 59.65
CA GLY A 44 -49.32 6.63 60.95
C GLY A 44 -47.89 6.61 61.50
N VAL A 45 -46.94 5.97 60.83
CA VAL A 45 -45.52 5.89 61.24
C VAL A 45 -44.87 7.29 61.19
N VAL A 46 -44.09 7.62 62.22
CA VAL A 46 -43.31 8.86 62.31
C VAL A 46 -42.17 8.83 61.27
N SER A 47 -42.12 9.83 60.40
CA SER A 47 -41.16 9.97 59.31
C SER A 47 -40.65 11.41 59.25
N GLU A 48 -39.48 11.64 58.66
CA GLU A 48 -39.01 12.99 58.34
C GLU A 48 -40.01 13.70 57.41
N ILE A 49 -40.14 15.02 57.57
CA ILE A 49 -41.02 15.82 56.72
C ILE A 49 -40.57 15.72 55.26
N ASN A 50 -41.45 15.18 54.43
CA ASN A 50 -41.28 15.12 52.98
C ASN A 50 -42.49 15.76 52.27
N PRO A 51 -42.32 16.27 51.04
CA PRO A 51 -43.38 16.97 50.32
C PRO A 51 -44.59 16.07 49.99
N SER A 52 -44.37 14.75 49.96
CA SER A 52 -45.38 13.71 49.73
C SER A 52 -46.20 13.33 50.97
N ARG A 53 -45.83 13.78 52.18
CA ARG A 53 -46.52 13.47 53.45
C ARG A 53 -46.69 11.97 53.78
N MET A 54 -45.89 11.12 53.17
CA MET A 54 -45.98 9.66 53.25
C MET A 54 -44.64 9.07 53.69
N CYS A 55 -44.62 7.98 54.45
CA CYS A 55 -43.35 7.31 54.77
C CYS A 55 -42.78 6.60 53.53
N ILE A 56 -41.48 6.31 53.54
CA ILE A 56 -40.78 5.70 52.39
C ILE A 56 -41.37 4.33 51.97
N ASN A 57 -41.95 3.59 52.92
CA ASN A 57 -42.57 2.29 52.65
C ASN A 57 -43.91 2.44 51.92
N CYS A 58 -44.77 3.38 52.35
CA CYS A 58 -46.03 3.68 51.69
C CYS A 58 -45.83 4.27 50.28
N ILE A 59 -44.80 5.13 50.12
CA ILE A 59 -44.44 5.68 48.80
C ILE A 59 -44.00 4.57 47.84
N ARG A 60 -43.15 3.63 48.31
CA ARG A 60 -42.70 2.49 47.51
C ARG A 60 -43.81 1.49 47.17
N SER A 61 -44.85 1.39 48.01
CA SER A 61 -45.98 0.49 47.75
C SER A 61 -47.01 1.08 46.79
N GLU A 62 -47.20 2.40 46.80
CA GLU A 62 -48.20 3.06 45.95
C GLU A 62 -47.66 3.49 44.57
N VAL A 63 -46.36 3.78 44.47
CA VAL A 63 -45.79 4.29 43.21
C VAL A 63 -44.78 3.32 42.61
N ASP A 64 -45.13 2.70 41.48
CA ASP A 64 -44.22 1.90 40.66
C ASP A 64 -43.62 2.76 39.52
N ILE A 65 -42.31 3.03 39.59
CA ILE A 65 -41.58 3.81 38.57
C ILE A 65 -41.38 2.99 37.30
N THR A 66 -41.56 1.67 37.39
CA THR A 66 -41.34 0.74 36.29
C THR A 66 -42.53 0.67 35.32
N GLU A 67 -43.64 1.33 35.64
CA GLU A 67 -44.81 1.43 34.77
C GLU A 67 -44.46 2.13 33.44
N GLY A 68 -44.75 1.44 32.32
CA GLY A 68 -44.45 1.92 30.98
C GLY A 68 -43.07 1.52 30.42
N ILE A 69 -42.25 0.81 31.21
CA ILE A 69 -40.93 0.31 30.75
C ILE A 69 -41.06 -1.16 30.35
N SER A 70 -40.56 -1.49 29.15
CA SER A 70 -40.61 -2.87 28.64
C SER A 70 -39.67 -3.80 29.43
N ARG A 71 -40.23 -4.79 30.13
CA ARG A 71 -39.46 -5.82 30.87
C ARG A 71 -38.92 -6.95 29.98
N GLN A 72 -39.47 -7.10 28.78
CA GLN A 72 -39.06 -8.10 27.80
C GLN A 72 -38.77 -7.45 26.45
N VAL A 73 -37.61 -7.75 25.87
CA VAL A 73 -37.17 -7.19 24.58
C VAL A 73 -36.53 -8.28 23.74
N VAL A 74 -36.73 -8.24 22.42
CA VAL A 74 -36.07 -9.16 21.48
C VAL A 74 -34.79 -8.52 20.95
N LEU A 75 -33.67 -9.24 21.04
CA LEU A 75 -32.38 -8.88 20.45
C LEU A 75 -32.09 -9.77 19.24
N PRO A 76 -32.38 -9.29 18.03
CA PRO A 76 -31.97 -9.97 16.81
C PRO A 76 -30.44 -9.97 16.67
N PHE A 77 -29.87 -11.14 16.40
CA PHE A 77 -28.44 -11.35 16.17
C PHE A 77 -28.21 -12.31 15.01
N CYS A 78 -27.05 -12.23 14.36
CA CYS A 78 -26.69 -13.13 13.27
C CYS A 78 -26.09 -14.44 13.80
N LYS A 79 -26.64 -15.60 13.41
CA LYS A 79 -26.12 -16.91 13.86
C LYS A 79 -24.73 -17.26 13.33
N GLN A 80 -24.29 -16.64 12.22
CA GLN A 80 -23.04 -16.98 11.54
C GLN A 80 -21.89 -16.04 11.87
N CYS A 81 -22.17 -14.75 12.05
CA CYS A 81 -21.14 -13.75 12.36
C CYS A 81 -21.30 -13.11 13.75
N GLU A 82 -22.27 -13.58 14.54
CA GLU A 82 -22.53 -13.14 15.93
C GLU A 82 -22.74 -11.62 16.10
N ARG A 83 -23.02 -10.90 15.00
CA ARG A 83 -23.32 -9.47 15.03
C ARG A 83 -24.75 -9.22 15.50
N PHE A 84 -24.95 -8.17 16.28
CA PHE A 84 -26.26 -7.73 16.74
C PHE A 84 -26.88 -6.71 15.78
N GLN A 85 -28.21 -6.73 15.67
CA GLN A 85 -28.93 -5.85 14.77
C GLN A 85 -29.05 -4.43 15.34
N LYS A 86 -28.15 -3.59 14.85
CA LYS A 86 -28.23 -2.13 14.80
C LYS A 86 -28.04 -1.76 13.32
N PRO A 87 -28.58 -0.66 12.78
CA PRO A 87 -28.15 -0.19 11.47
C PRO A 87 -26.89 0.67 11.65
N PRO A 88 -25.68 0.27 11.19
CA PRO A 88 -25.25 -1.02 10.61
C PRO A 88 -24.95 -2.09 11.67
N TRP A 89 -24.97 -3.38 11.28
CA TRP A 89 -24.80 -4.52 12.19
C TRP A 89 -23.47 -4.41 12.95
N VAL A 90 -23.48 -4.59 14.27
CA VAL A 90 -22.30 -4.39 15.12
C VAL A 90 -21.88 -5.71 15.74
N SER A 91 -20.58 -6.03 15.68
CA SER A 91 -19.99 -7.11 16.46
C SER A 91 -19.82 -6.66 17.91
N CYS A 92 -20.43 -7.37 18.86
CA CYS A 92 -20.26 -7.10 20.28
C CYS A 92 -20.03 -8.43 20.99
N GLN A 93 -19.08 -8.46 21.94
CA GLN A 93 -18.90 -9.62 22.80
C GLN A 93 -20.06 -9.73 23.81
N LEU A 94 -20.38 -10.96 24.24
CA LEU A 94 -21.34 -11.18 25.32
C LEU A 94 -20.86 -10.49 26.60
N GLU A 95 -21.79 -9.95 27.38
CA GLU A 95 -21.52 -9.19 28.61
C GLU A 95 -20.60 -7.95 28.45
N SER A 96 -20.37 -7.50 27.22
CA SER A 96 -19.57 -6.29 26.94
C SER A 96 -20.35 -5.00 27.20
N ARG A 97 -19.61 -3.91 27.45
CA ARG A 97 -20.16 -2.55 27.55
C ARG A 97 -20.90 -2.12 26.28
N GLU A 98 -20.45 -2.55 25.11
CA GLU A 98 -21.07 -2.21 23.82
C GLU A 98 -22.44 -2.87 23.67
N LEU A 99 -22.54 -4.14 24.08
CA LEU A 99 -23.81 -4.88 24.11
C LEU A 99 -24.78 -4.26 25.11
N LEU A 100 -24.30 -3.87 26.30
CA LEU A 100 -25.11 -3.16 27.30
C LEU A 100 -25.72 -1.88 26.71
N ALA A 101 -24.92 -1.06 26.02
CA ALA A 101 -25.39 0.17 25.40
C ALA A 101 -26.45 -0.11 24.31
N LEU A 102 -26.33 -1.23 23.59
CA LEU A 102 -27.31 -1.69 22.61
C LEU A 102 -28.62 -2.12 23.27
N CYS A 103 -28.53 -2.92 24.34
CA CYS A 103 -29.66 -3.37 25.15
C CYS A 103 -30.45 -2.18 25.69
N LEU A 104 -29.77 -1.22 26.34
CA LEU A 104 -30.39 -0.04 26.94
C LEU A 104 -31.14 0.82 25.91
N LYS A 105 -30.59 0.98 24.69
CA LYS A 105 -31.25 1.73 23.60
C LYS A 105 -32.51 1.04 23.06
N LYS A 106 -32.64 -0.28 23.22
CA LYS A 106 -33.78 -1.06 22.75
C LYS A 106 -34.93 -1.11 23.77
N ILE A 107 -34.68 -0.75 25.03
CA ILE A 107 -35.72 -0.66 26.06
C ILE A 107 -36.61 0.54 25.76
N LYS A 108 -37.91 0.30 25.60
CA LYS A 108 -38.90 1.37 25.43
C LYS A 108 -39.23 1.98 26.79
N GLY A 109 -39.39 3.31 26.84
CA GLY A 109 -39.72 4.03 28.07
C GLY A 109 -38.51 4.43 28.93
N LEU A 110 -37.27 4.11 28.52
CA LEU A 110 -36.09 4.49 29.29
C LEU A 110 -35.78 6.00 29.24
N ASN A 111 -36.34 6.75 28.28
CA ASN A 111 -36.13 8.20 28.15
C ASN A 111 -36.87 9.04 29.20
N THR A 112 -37.93 8.49 29.82
CA THR A 112 -38.75 9.22 30.80
C THR A 112 -38.17 9.16 32.21
N VAL A 113 -37.09 8.42 32.40
CA VAL A 113 -36.51 8.11 33.69
C VAL A 113 -34.99 8.24 33.62
N ARG A 114 -34.35 8.59 34.75
CA ARG A 114 -32.89 8.71 34.81
C ARG A 114 -32.29 7.36 35.18
N LEU A 115 -31.48 6.79 34.30
CA LEU A 115 -30.72 5.56 34.59
C LEU A 115 -29.53 5.89 35.50
N ILE A 116 -29.37 5.17 36.61
CA ILE A 116 -28.21 5.31 37.52
C ILE A 116 -27.13 4.29 37.17
N ASP A 117 -27.53 3.03 37.09
CA ASP A 117 -26.63 1.89 36.90
C ASP A 117 -27.35 0.79 36.10
N ALA A 118 -26.57 0.02 35.36
CA ALA A 118 -27.03 -1.12 34.59
C ALA A 118 -25.92 -2.19 34.58
N SER A 119 -26.27 -3.40 35.03
CA SER A 119 -25.35 -4.54 35.11
C SER A 119 -25.99 -5.79 34.52
N PHE A 120 -25.18 -6.64 33.89
CA PHE A 120 -25.63 -7.96 33.47
C PHE A 120 -25.77 -8.87 34.68
N ILE A 121 -26.83 -9.67 34.68
CA ILE A 121 -26.98 -10.81 35.58
C ILE A 121 -26.59 -12.04 34.78
N TRP A 122 -25.64 -12.81 35.31
CA TRP A 122 -25.19 -14.04 34.66
C TRP A 122 -26.38 -14.94 34.36
N THR A 123 -26.46 -15.39 33.12
CA THR A 123 -27.41 -16.38 32.65
C THR A 123 -26.65 -17.54 32.01
N GLU A 124 -27.28 -18.71 31.98
CA GLU A 124 -26.65 -19.87 31.37
C GLU A 124 -26.40 -19.64 29.86
N PRO A 125 -25.22 -19.97 29.31
CA PRO A 125 -24.85 -19.70 27.91
C PRO A 125 -25.83 -20.24 26.86
N HIS A 126 -26.47 -21.37 27.12
CA HIS A 126 -27.41 -22.01 26.19
C HIS A 126 -28.82 -21.41 26.22
N SER A 127 -29.12 -20.60 27.24
CA SER A 127 -30.47 -20.08 27.48
C SER A 127 -30.95 -19.11 26.39
N ARG A 128 -30.02 -18.55 25.59
CA ARG A 128 -30.29 -17.48 24.60
C ARG A 128 -31.07 -16.31 25.20
N ARG A 129 -30.87 -16.07 26.50
CA ARG A 129 -31.50 -15.01 27.26
C ARG A 129 -30.41 -14.21 27.97
N LEU A 130 -30.49 -12.89 27.87
CA LEU A 130 -29.64 -11.97 28.62
C LEU A 130 -30.51 -11.26 29.65
N LYS A 131 -30.06 -11.17 30.89
CA LYS A 131 -30.76 -10.43 31.94
C LYS A 131 -29.93 -9.20 32.29
N VAL A 132 -30.55 -8.03 32.23
CA VAL A 132 -29.91 -6.76 32.63
C VAL A 132 -30.67 -6.21 33.82
N LYS A 133 -29.97 -6.03 34.93
CA LYS A 133 -30.46 -5.30 36.09
C LYS A 133 -30.25 -3.81 35.85
N CYS A 134 -31.33 -3.05 35.78
CA CYS A 134 -31.30 -1.59 35.64
C CYS A 134 -31.78 -0.94 36.94
N THR A 135 -31.00 -0.01 37.49
CA THR A 135 -31.44 0.85 38.60
C THR A 135 -31.83 2.22 38.05
N ILE A 136 -33.08 2.58 38.27
CA ILE A 136 -33.72 3.75 37.67
C ILE A 136 -34.11 4.73 38.76
N GLN A 137 -33.99 6.02 38.46
CA GLN A 137 -34.36 7.15 39.29
C GLN A 137 -35.44 7.97 38.60
N LYS A 138 -36.53 8.25 39.31
CA LYS A 138 -37.57 9.18 38.84
C LYS A 138 -37.97 10.10 39.99
N GLU A 139 -38.26 11.34 39.64
CA GLU A 139 -38.82 12.32 40.55
C GLU A 139 -40.34 12.18 40.56
N ILE A 140 -40.92 12.04 41.75
CA ILE A 140 -42.35 11.82 41.98
C ILE A 140 -42.83 12.85 43.02
N MET A 141 -44.08 13.32 42.86
CA MET A 141 -44.82 14.16 43.81
C MET A 141 -43.98 15.25 44.51
N ASN A 142 -43.79 16.37 43.82
CA ASN A 142 -43.18 17.60 44.37
C ASN A 142 -41.74 17.44 44.88
N GLY A 143 -40.85 16.79 44.11
CA GLY A 143 -39.41 16.77 44.41
C GLY A 143 -38.88 15.51 45.12
N ALA A 144 -39.73 14.54 45.45
CA ALA A 144 -39.26 13.30 46.07
C ALA A 144 -38.61 12.39 45.03
N ILE A 145 -37.34 12.05 45.23
CA ILE A 145 -36.57 11.22 44.30
C ILE A 145 -36.52 9.78 44.80
N ILE A 146 -36.98 8.84 43.98
CA ILE A 146 -37.02 7.42 44.34
C ILE A 146 -36.17 6.64 43.34
N GLN A 147 -35.44 5.67 43.89
CA GLN A 147 -34.64 4.72 43.12
C GLN A 147 -35.28 3.33 43.20
N GLN A 148 -35.45 2.68 42.04
CA GLN A 148 -36.02 1.34 41.95
C GLN A 148 -35.18 0.50 40.99
N SER A 149 -34.91 -0.76 41.36
CA SER A 149 -34.21 -1.72 40.51
C SER A 149 -35.20 -2.62 39.79
N MET A 150 -35.01 -2.83 38.50
CA MET A 150 -35.77 -3.78 37.69
C MET A 150 -34.83 -4.73 36.96
N VAL A 151 -35.32 -5.90 36.58
CA VAL A 151 -34.62 -6.83 35.69
C VAL A 151 -35.34 -6.86 34.36
N VAL A 152 -34.61 -6.57 33.28
CA VAL A 152 -35.10 -6.65 31.91
C VAL A 152 -34.54 -7.92 31.27
N GLU A 153 -35.42 -8.75 30.75
CA GLU A 153 -35.06 -9.97 30.04
C GLU A 153 -35.01 -9.73 28.52
N PHE A 154 -33.87 -10.04 27.92
CA PHE A 154 -33.66 -9.95 26.48
C PHE A 154 -33.63 -11.34 25.86
N PHE A 155 -34.48 -11.59 24.87
CA PHE A 155 -34.51 -12.84 24.10
C PHE A 155 -33.66 -12.71 22.85
N MET A 156 -32.62 -13.53 22.72
CA MET A 156 -31.76 -13.54 21.54
C MET A 156 -32.45 -14.31 20.40
N GLN A 157 -32.88 -13.59 19.36
CA GLN A 157 -33.50 -14.17 18.17
C GLN A 157 -32.48 -14.27 17.05
N GLY A 158 -32.20 -15.49 16.59
CA GLY A 158 -31.28 -15.72 15.50
C GLY A 158 -31.90 -15.32 14.15
N GLN A 159 -31.34 -14.29 13.53
CA GLN A 159 -31.60 -13.86 12.16
C GLN A 159 -30.33 -14.08 11.32
N GLN A 160 -30.39 -13.90 10.00
CA GLN A 160 -29.17 -13.79 9.17
C GLN A 160 -28.98 -12.32 8.79
N CYS A 161 -27.77 -11.79 8.96
CA CYS A 161 -27.42 -10.47 8.44
C CYS A 161 -27.26 -10.51 6.91
N ASP A 162 -27.37 -9.35 6.28
CA ASP A 162 -27.37 -9.28 4.82
C ASP A 162 -25.99 -9.63 4.21
N ASP A 163 -24.90 -9.41 4.95
CA ASP A 163 -23.55 -9.84 4.55
C ASP A 163 -23.45 -11.37 4.51
N CYS A 164 -23.95 -12.06 5.55
CA CYS A 164 -23.95 -13.52 5.59
C CYS A 164 -24.89 -14.11 4.53
N LYS A 165 -26.08 -13.52 4.31
CA LYS A 165 -26.97 -13.95 3.22
C LYS A 165 -26.28 -13.88 1.85
N ARG A 166 -25.50 -12.82 1.60
CA ARG A 166 -24.76 -12.65 0.34
C ARG A 166 -23.72 -13.75 0.12
N SER A 167 -23.08 -14.25 1.18
CA SER A 167 -22.08 -15.34 1.06
C SER A 167 -22.67 -16.66 0.55
N PHE A 168 -23.98 -16.89 0.72
CA PHE A 168 -24.69 -18.06 0.16
C PHE A 168 -25.12 -17.88 -1.30
N THR A 169 -24.92 -16.68 -1.86
CA THR A 169 -25.21 -16.40 -3.26
C THR A 169 -23.91 -16.34 -4.06
N PRO A 170 -23.92 -16.65 -5.37
CA PRO A 170 -22.73 -16.50 -6.22
C PRO A 170 -22.29 -15.03 -6.38
N HIS A 171 -23.03 -14.07 -5.83
CA HIS A 171 -22.71 -12.64 -5.83
C HIS A 171 -21.95 -12.25 -4.56
N THR A 172 -20.76 -12.82 -4.38
CA THR A 172 -19.90 -12.58 -3.21
C THR A 172 -19.28 -11.18 -3.18
N TRP A 173 -19.14 -10.53 -4.34
CA TRP A 173 -18.58 -9.19 -4.51
C TRP A 173 -19.56 -8.25 -5.24
N ASN A 174 -19.43 -6.95 -4.96
CA ASN A 174 -20.27 -5.91 -5.58
C ASN A 174 -19.53 -5.13 -6.68
N ALA A 175 -18.22 -4.94 -6.52
CA ALA A 175 -17.38 -4.28 -7.52
C ALA A 175 -16.17 -5.15 -7.84
N VAL A 176 -15.76 -5.16 -9.11
CA VAL A 176 -14.53 -5.82 -9.56
C VAL A 176 -13.69 -4.86 -10.37
N VAL A 177 -12.38 -4.85 -10.14
CA VAL A 177 -11.40 -4.13 -10.94
C VAL A 177 -10.58 -5.16 -11.71
N GLN A 178 -10.71 -5.15 -13.03
CA GLN A 178 -10.05 -6.08 -13.94
C GLN A 178 -8.87 -5.35 -14.57
N VAL A 179 -7.66 -5.67 -14.13
CA VAL A 179 -6.43 -5.09 -14.67
C VAL A 179 -5.91 -6.02 -15.75
N ARG A 180 -5.71 -5.51 -16.96
CA ARG A 180 -5.23 -6.26 -18.12
C ARG A 180 -4.11 -5.54 -18.83
N GLN A 181 -3.16 -6.30 -19.36
CA GLN A 181 -2.12 -5.78 -20.23
C GLN A 181 -1.89 -6.77 -21.37
N ARG A 182 -1.82 -6.27 -22.61
CA ARG A 182 -1.60 -7.09 -23.81
C ARG A 182 -0.11 -7.22 -24.09
N VAL A 183 0.60 -7.94 -23.22
CA VAL A 183 2.05 -8.18 -23.33
C VAL A 183 2.33 -9.63 -22.92
N GLU A 184 3.34 -10.25 -23.53
CA GLU A 184 3.70 -11.65 -23.27
C GLU A 184 4.29 -11.88 -21.88
N HIS A 185 4.98 -10.87 -21.31
CA HIS A 185 5.64 -10.94 -20.01
C HIS A 185 4.82 -10.27 -18.89
N LYS A 186 4.98 -10.71 -17.64
CA LYS A 186 4.19 -10.21 -16.48
C LYS A 186 4.90 -9.19 -15.58
N ARG A 187 5.99 -8.57 -16.05
CA ARG A 187 6.88 -7.73 -15.22
C ARG A 187 6.24 -6.47 -14.63
N THR A 188 5.47 -5.76 -15.43
CA THR A 188 4.64 -4.62 -15.01
C THR A 188 3.65 -5.00 -13.91
N PHE A 189 3.09 -6.23 -13.94
CA PHE A 189 2.24 -6.76 -12.88
C PHE A 189 3.04 -7.07 -11.61
N LEU A 190 4.28 -7.57 -11.74
CA LEU A 190 5.18 -7.73 -10.60
C LEU A 190 5.51 -6.38 -9.95
N TYR A 191 5.75 -5.34 -10.75
CA TYR A 191 5.95 -3.98 -10.26
C TYR A 191 4.69 -3.40 -9.59
N LEU A 192 3.52 -3.58 -10.20
CA LEU A 192 2.23 -3.17 -9.64
C LEU A 192 1.97 -3.86 -8.28
N GLU A 193 2.29 -5.15 -8.16
CA GLU A 193 2.16 -5.90 -6.91
C GLU A 193 3.03 -5.30 -5.79
N GLN A 194 4.28 -4.95 -6.08
CA GLN A 194 5.16 -4.30 -5.11
C GLN A 194 4.66 -2.91 -4.70
N LEU A 195 4.15 -2.13 -5.65
CA LEU A 195 3.55 -0.82 -5.34
C LEU A 195 2.31 -0.95 -4.45
N ILE A 196 1.46 -1.96 -4.69
CA ILE A 196 0.27 -2.24 -3.88
C ILE A 196 0.65 -2.61 -2.44
N LEU A 197 1.73 -3.39 -2.28
CA LEU A 197 2.24 -3.76 -0.96
C LEU A 197 2.84 -2.57 -0.23
N LYS A 198 3.70 -1.78 -0.90
CA LYS A 198 4.34 -0.59 -0.32
C LYS A 198 3.33 0.43 0.19
N HIS A 199 2.24 0.66 -0.55
CA HIS A 199 1.20 1.63 -0.19
C HIS A 199 0.02 1.04 0.62
N GLY A 200 0.03 -0.26 0.91
CA GLY A 200 -1.08 -0.91 1.63
C GLY A 200 -2.43 -0.86 0.88
N ALA A 201 -2.43 -0.74 -0.45
CA ALA A 201 -3.67 -0.53 -1.23
C ALA A 201 -4.58 -1.79 -1.28
N HIS A 202 -4.09 -2.94 -0.81
CA HIS A 202 -4.80 -4.22 -0.82
C HIS A 202 -5.68 -4.48 0.41
N GLU A 203 -5.62 -3.66 1.47
CA GLU A 203 -6.33 -3.89 2.75
C GLU A 203 -7.85 -4.11 2.61
N LYS A 204 -8.47 -3.50 1.58
CA LYS A 204 -9.93 -3.52 1.36
C LYS A 204 -10.34 -4.45 0.23
N VAL A 205 -9.38 -5.17 -0.34
CA VAL A 205 -9.63 -6.18 -1.37
C VAL A 205 -10.17 -7.42 -0.67
N SER A 206 -11.24 -8.00 -1.20
CA SER A 206 -11.84 -9.22 -0.64
C SER A 206 -11.19 -10.47 -1.19
N ASN A 207 -10.89 -10.48 -2.50
CA ASN A 207 -10.24 -11.61 -3.15
C ASN A 207 -9.48 -11.10 -4.40
N ILE A 208 -8.38 -11.78 -4.73
CA ILE A 208 -7.54 -11.51 -5.90
C ILE A 208 -7.49 -12.78 -6.74
N VAL A 209 -8.03 -12.71 -7.96
CA VAL A 209 -8.05 -13.83 -8.89
C VAL A 209 -7.07 -13.57 -10.04
N GLU A 210 -6.13 -14.48 -10.26
CA GLU A 210 -5.22 -14.41 -11.41
C GLU A 210 -5.86 -15.01 -12.67
N LYS A 211 -5.70 -14.31 -13.80
CA LYS A 211 -6.10 -14.76 -15.14
C LYS A 211 -4.90 -14.67 -16.09
N SER A 212 -5.01 -15.25 -17.29
CA SER A 212 -3.91 -15.29 -18.27
C SER A 212 -3.28 -13.91 -18.52
N ASP A 213 -4.14 -12.90 -18.74
CA ASP A 213 -3.73 -11.57 -19.21
C ASP A 213 -3.77 -10.51 -18.09
N GLY A 214 -3.84 -10.92 -16.82
CA GLY A 214 -3.78 -10.01 -15.68
C GLY A 214 -4.51 -10.47 -14.42
N LEU A 215 -5.01 -9.51 -13.64
CA LEU A 215 -5.54 -9.73 -12.28
C LEU A 215 -6.95 -9.15 -12.12
N ASP A 216 -7.81 -9.85 -11.38
CA ASP A 216 -9.14 -9.39 -10.98
C ASP A 216 -9.18 -9.15 -9.47
N PHE A 217 -9.34 -7.89 -9.07
CA PHE A 217 -9.48 -7.47 -7.67
C PHE A 217 -10.96 -7.30 -7.33
N GLN A 218 -11.46 -8.09 -6.38
CA GLN A 218 -12.86 -8.07 -5.95
C GLN A 218 -13.05 -7.20 -4.70
N PHE A 219 -14.08 -6.35 -4.71
CA PHE A 219 -14.41 -5.42 -3.64
C PHE A 219 -15.89 -5.52 -3.23
N GLN A 220 -16.15 -5.36 -1.93
CA GLN A 220 -17.52 -5.27 -1.39
C GLN A 220 -18.18 -3.91 -1.62
N GLN A 221 -17.39 -2.83 -1.68
CA GLN A 221 -17.90 -1.48 -1.90
C GLN A 221 -17.34 -0.87 -3.18
N LYS A 222 -18.20 -0.18 -3.94
CA LYS A 222 -17.80 0.54 -5.15
C LYS A 222 -16.75 1.63 -4.88
N ASN A 223 -16.86 2.33 -3.75
CA ASN A 223 -15.96 3.43 -3.42
C ASN A 223 -14.51 2.96 -3.22
N HIS A 224 -14.31 1.75 -2.68
CA HIS A 224 -12.97 1.16 -2.54
C HIS A 224 -12.38 0.79 -3.89
N ALA A 225 -13.20 0.18 -4.77
CA ALA A 225 -12.79 -0.11 -6.14
C ALA A 225 -12.40 1.16 -6.93
N GLN A 226 -13.18 2.24 -6.80
CA GLN A 226 -12.86 3.51 -7.47
C GLN A 226 -11.52 4.09 -6.99
N ARG A 227 -11.28 4.13 -5.68
CA ARG A 227 -9.99 4.60 -5.12
C ARG A 227 -8.82 3.75 -5.60
N PHE A 228 -9.02 2.44 -5.75
CA PHE A 228 -7.99 1.54 -6.27
C PHE A 228 -7.71 1.78 -7.77
N VAL A 229 -8.75 2.07 -8.55
CA VAL A 229 -8.60 2.48 -9.96
C VAL A 229 -7.85 3.81 -10.08
N ASP A 230 -8.17 4.78 -9.22
CA ASP A 230 -7.51 6.08 -9.18
C ASP A 230 -6.02 5.92 -8.80
N PHE A 231 -5.71 5.01 -7.86
CA PHE A 231 -4.35 4.61 -7.50
C PHE A 231 -3.59 4.04 -8.71
N ILE A 232 -4.14 3.06 -9.43
CA ILE A 232 -3.47 2.50 -10.62
C ILE A 232 -3.25 3.58 -11.69
N THR A 233 -4.25 4.43 -11.91
CA THR A 233 -4.21 5.50 -12.91
C THR A 233 -3.18 6.59 -12.56
N HIS A 234 -2.78 6.70 -11.29
CA HIS A 234 -1.73 7.61 -10.83
C HIS A 234 -0.33 7.11 -11.19
N PHE A 235 -0.07 5.81 -11.02
CA PHE A 235 1.25 5.22 -11.27
C PHE A 235 1.47 4.78 -12.72
N PHE A 236 0.41 4.34 -13.40
CA PHE A 236 0.49 3.74 -14.73
C PHE A 236 -0.33 4.50 -15.76
N ALA A 237 0.17 4.54 -17.00
CA ALA A 237 -0.57 4.97 -18.17
C ALA A 237 -1.65 3.92 -18.52
N SER A 238 -2.85 4.12 -17.98
CA SER A 238 -3.97 3.19 -18.12
C SER A 238 -5.22 3.82 -18.73
N LYS A 239 -6.01 3.00 -19.42
CA LYS A 239 -7.35 3.33 -19.90
C LYS A 239 -8.38 2.63 -19.03
N VAL A 240 -9.30 3.42 -18.47
CA VAL A 240 -10.35 2.91 -17.58
C VAL A 240 -11.70 2.94 -18.29
N ARG A 241 -12.43 1.82 -18.25
CA ARG A 241 -13.83 1.73 -18.65
C ARG A 241 -14.66 1.21 -17.49
N SER A 242 -15.71 1.93 -17.12
CA SER A 242 -16.65 1.50 -16.08
C SER A 242 -17.94 1.00 -16.70
N SER A 243 -18.48 -0.08 -16.16
CA SER A 243 -19.77 -0.64 -16.53
C SER A 243 -20.54 -1.07 -15.28
N ARG A 244 -21.86 -1.15 -15.40
CA ARG A 244 -22.75 -1.61 -14.32
C ARG A 244 -23.72 -2.64 -14.86
N GLN A 245 -23.97 -3.67 -14.05
CA GLN A 245 -24.95 -4.71 -14.32
C GLN A 245 -25.99 -4.68 -13.20
N LEU A 246 -27.26 -4.49 -13.53
CA LEU A 246 -28.36 -4.55 -12.57
C LEU A 246 -28.61 -6.02 -12.20
N ILE A 247 -28.59 -6.33 -10.91
CA ILE A 247 -28.94 -7.64 -10.38
C ILE A 247 -30.40 -7.65 -9.94
N SER A 248 -30.76 -6.68 -9.10
CA SER A 248 -32.13 -6.56 -8.60
C SER A 248 -32.52 -5.11 -8.41
N HIS A 249 -33.82 -4.87 -8.47
CA HIS A 249 -34.45 -3.57 -8.24
C HIS A 249 -35.63 -3.79 -7.30
N ASP A 250 -35.67 -3.05 -6.20
CA ASP A 250 -36.83 -3.00 -5.32
C ASP A 250 -37.66 -1.77 -5.68
N SER A 251 -38.84 -2.01 -6.27
CA SER A 251 -39.78 -0.96 -6.67
C SER A 251 -40.43 -0.23 -5.50
N HIS A 252 -40.46 -0.83 -4.31
CA HIS A 252 -41.06 -0.19 -3.13
C HIS A 252 -40.14 0.85 -2.51
N SER A 253 -38.83 0.56 -2.45
CA SER A 253 -37.82 1.47 -1.91
C SER A 253 -37.05 2.27 -2.98
N ASN A 254 -37.31 2.02 -4.27
CA ASN A 254 -36.57 2.56 -5.41
C ASN A 254 -35.04 2.37 -5.26
N THR A 255 -34.64 1.20 -4.74
CA THR A 255 -33.23 0.84 -4.56
C THR A 255 -32.79 -0.16 -5.62
N HIS A 256 -31.59 0.05 -6.17
CA HIS A 256 -31.00 -0.79 -7.21
C HIS A 256 -29.74 -1.47 -6.70
N HIS A 257 -29.72 -2.80 -6.75
CA HIS A 257 -28.51 -3.59 -6.52
C HIS A 257 -27.80 -3.81 -7.84
N ASN A 258 -26.72 -3.07 -8.04
CA ASN A 258 -25.87 -3.16 -9.22
C ASN A 258 -24.52 -3.79 -8.87
N LYS A 259 -24.02 -4.65 -9.75
CA LYS A 259 -22.61 -5.01 -9.82
C LYS A 259 -21.87 -4.00 -10.69
N PHE A 260 -20.68 -3.60 -10.24
CA PHE A 260 -19.84 -2.65 -10.94
C PHE A 260 -18.58 -3.35 -11.45
N THR A 261 -18.25 -3.13 -12.72
CA THR A 261 -17.03 -3.67 -13.33
C THR A 261 -16.21 -2.51 -13.85
N PHE A 262 -14.98 -2.40 -13.36
CA PHE A 262 -13.97 -1.46 -13.83
C PHE A 262 -12.92 -2.22 -14.62
N SER A 263 -12.92 -2.03 -15.94
CA SER A 263 -11.90 -2.58 -16.83
C SER A 263 -10.76 -1.57 -16.94
N VAL A 264 -9.58 -1.93 -16.45
CA VAL A 264 -8.36 -1.13 -16.50
C VAL A 264 -7.39 -1.81 -17.47
N GLU A 265 -7.17 -1.18 -18.62
CA GLU A 265 -6.21 -1.63 -19.62
C GLU A 265 -4.92 -0.83 -19.45
N LEU A 266 -3.82 -1.51 -19.12
CA LEU A 266 -2.48 -0.93 -19.02
C LEU A 266 -1.87 -0.76 -20.41
N CYS A 267 -1.01 0.24 -20.57
CA CYS A 267 -0.24 0.44 -21.80
C CYS A 267 0.59 -0.82 -22.13
N PRO A 268 0.52 -1.37 -23.35
CA PRO A 268 1.32 -2.52 -23.77
C PRO A 268 2.79 -2.18 -24.05
N ILE A 269 3.16 -0.89 -24.07
CA ILE A 269 4.58 -0.49 -24.21
C ILE A 269 5.26 -0.67 -22.85
N CYS A 270 6.36 -1.41 -22.85
CA CYS A 270 7.18 -1.64 -21.67
C CYS A 270 8.50 -0.86 -21.76
N LYS A 271 9.20 -0.78 -20.63
CA LYS A 271 10.54 -0.22 -20.57
C LYS A 271 11.50 -1.03 -21.45
N ASP A 272 12.37 -0.34 -22.18
CA ASP A 272 13.38 -0.87 -23.12
C ASP A 272 12.81 -1.45 -24.43
N ASP A 273 11.51 -1.28 -24.70
CA ASP A 273 10.91 -1.64 -25.98
C ASP A 273 11.25 -0.60 -27.07
N VAL A 274 11.36 -1.05 -28.32
CA VAL A 274 11.46 -0.17 -29.49
C VAL A 274 10.06 0.12 -30.00
N VAL A 275 9.71 1.40 -30.08
CA VAL A 275 8.40 1.87 -30.53
C VAL A 275 8.56 2.56 -31.87
N PHE A 276 7.70 2.17 -32.81
CA PHE A 276 7.50 2.90 -34.07
C PHE A 276 6.37 3.90 -33.93
N VAL A 277 6.66 5.13 -34.34
CA VAL A 277 5.74 6.25 -34.36
C VAL A 277 5.68 6.84 -35.78
N PRO A 278 4.50 6.87 -36.42
CA PRO A 278 4.34 7.50 -37.74
C PRO A 278 4.85 8.95 -37.77
N LYS A 279 5.45 9.38 -38.89
CA LYS A 279 6.04 10.75 -39.02
C LYS A 279 5.03 11.88 -38.79
N THR A 280 3.76 11.64 -39.14
CA THR A 280 2.66 12.58 -38.89
C THR A 280 2.50 12.90 -37.41
N LEU A 281 2.56 11.87 -36.56
CA LEU A 281 2.50 12.02 -35.11
C LEU A 281 3.80 12.57 -34.55
N CYS A 282 4.96 12.19 -35.11
CA CYS A 282 6.24 12.73 -34.69
C CYS A 282 6.31 14.25 -34.89
N THR A 283 5.85 14.74 -36.03
CA THR A 283 5.82 16.17 -36.34
C THR A 283 4.79 16.90 -35.49
N SER A 284 3.57 16.34 -35.37
CA SER A 284 2.46 17.01 -34.69
C SER A 284 2.56 16.99 -33.16
N LEU A 285 3.05 15.90 -32.57
CA LEU A 285 2.99 15.67 -31.12
C LEU A 285 4.36 15.67 -30.44
N LEU A 286 5.40 15.20 -31.14
CA LEU A 286 6.73 14.96 -30.57
C LEU A 286 7.77 16.00 -31.03
N GLY A 287 7.34 17.03 -31.77
CA GLY A 287 8.20 18.14 -32.18
C GLY A 287 9.31 17.73 -33.15
N GLY A 288 8.98 16.84 -34.10
CA GLY A 288 9.86 16.46 -35.21
C GLY A 288 10.94 15.43 -34.87
N THR A 289 10.68 14.53 -33.92
CA THR A 289 11.56 13.38 -33.63
C THR A 289 11.55 12.35 -34.76
N PRO A 290 12.55 11.46 -34.84
CA PRO A 290 12.47 10.32 -35.73
C PRO A 290 11.36 9.34 -35.34
N SER A 291 10.99 8.49 -36.29
CA SER A 291 9.91 7.51 -36.16
C SER A 291 10.24 6.31 -35.28
N ILE A 292 11.51 6.05 -34.99
CA ILE A 292 11.93 4.94 -34.13
C ILE A 292 12.47 5.52 -32.83
N LEU A 293 11.85 5.12 -31.72
CA LEU A 293 12.17 5.61 -30.39
C LEU A 293 12.26 4.44 -29.42
N LEU A 294 13.13 4.56 -28.43
CA LEU A 294 13.22 3.64 -27.30
C LEU A 294 12.33 4.11 -26.17
N CYS A 295 11.64 3.19 -25.49
CA CYS A 295 10.91 3.53 -24.28
C CYS A 295 11.86 3.52 -23.07
N SER A 296 12.20 4.72 -22.57
CA SER A 296 13.08 4.88 -21.40
C SER A 296 12.33 4.60 -20.09
N LYS A 297 11.11 5.15 -19.95
CA LYS A 297 10.34 5.04 -18.71
C LYS A 297 8.83 5.04 -18.99
N VAL A 298 8.13 4.14 -18.29
CA VAL A 298 6.66 4.05 -18.33
C VAL A 298 6.12 4.31 -16.93
N THR A 299 5.47 5.45 -16.75
CA THR A 299 4.72 5.80 -15.54
C THR A 299 3.32 6.28 -15.94
N ASN A 300 2.79 7.34 -15.35
CA ASN A 300 1.63 8.08 -15.86
C ASN A 300 1.90 8.71 -17.24
N ARG A 301 3.18 9.03 -17.52
CA ARG A 301 3.65 9.47 -18.83
C ARG A 301 4.60 8.42 -19.40
N ILE A 302 4.63 8.33 -20.72
CA ILE A 302 5.52 7.44 -21.47
C ILE A 302 6.66 8.30 -21.98
N SER A 303 7.85 8.10 -21.44
CA SER A 303 9.06 8.81 -21.85
C SER A 303 9.75 8.00 -22.94
N LEU A 304 9.88 8.61 -24.11
CA LEU A 304 10.51 8.05 -25.30
C LEU A 304 11.86 8.75 -25.52
N LEU A 305 12.86 8.00 -25.94
CA LEU A 305 14.22 8.45 -26.19
C LEU A 305 14.61 8.14 -27.63
N ASP A 306 15.17 9.13 -28.31
CA ASP A 306 15.85 8.89 -29.57
C ASP A 306 17.29 8.38 -29.32
N PRO A 307 17.63 7.14 -29.72
CA PRO A 307 18.94 6.56 -29.45
C PRO A 307 20.10 7.24 -30.18
N PHE A 308 19.84 7.98 -31.27
CA PHE A 308 20.89 8.59 -32.11
C PHE A 308 21.11 10.07 -31.83
N THR A 309 20.08 10.79 -31.36
CA THR A 309 20.21 12.20 -30.99
C THR A 309 20.23 12.44 -29.49
N GLY A 310 19.84 11.45 -28.68
CA GLY A 310 19.72 11.57 -27.23
C GLY A 310 18.57 12.46 -26.78
N ARG A 311 17.64 12.82 -27.68
CA ARG A 311 16.47 13.64 -27.36
C ARG A 311 15.40 12.81 -26.65
N GLU A 312 15.02 13.22 -25.45
CA GLU A 312 13.89 12.66 -24.71
C GLU A 312 12.59 13.42 -25.00
N VAL A 313 11.48 12.69 -25.11
CA VAL A 313 10.14 13.25 -25.30
C VAL A 313 9.12 12.52 -24.43
N ASP A 314 8.32 13.29 -23.70
CA ASP A 314 7.29 12.76 -22.80
C ASP A 314 5.89 12.79 -23.43
N LEU A 315 5.32 11.61 -23.65
CA LEU A 315 3.97 11.41 -24.12
C LEU A 315 3.00 11.26 -22.93
N ALA A 316 1.95 12.09 -22.92
CA ALA A 316 0.85 11.95 -21.96
C ALA A 316 -0.05 10.74 -22.32
N LYS A 317 -0.57 10.04 -21.31
CA LYS A 317 -1.40 8.84 -21.52
C LYS A 317 -2.65 9.09 -22.35
N GLU A 318 -3.27 10.27 -22.26
CA GLU A 318 -4.48 10.61 -23.01
C GLU A 318 -4.19 10.64 -24.51
N LYS A 319 -3.06 11.24 -24.89
CA LYS A 319 -2.61 11.27 -26.29
C LYS A 319 -2.27 9.86 -26.77
N TYR A 320 -1.57 9.06 -25.98
CA TYR A 320 -1.28 7.68 -26.33
C TYR A 320 -2.55 6.90 -26.69
N TRP A 321 -3.58 6.91 -25.82
CA TRP A 321 -4.82 6.16 -26.04
C TRP A 321 -5.72 6.72 -27.15
N GLN A 322 -5.57 8.00 -27.51
CA GLN A 322 -6.25 8.59 -28.66
C GLN A 322 -5.71 8.03 -29.99
N TYR A 323 -4.40 7.86 -30.08
CA TYR A 323 -3.74 7.42 -31.32
C TYR A 323 -3.48 5.90 -31.36
N SER A 324 -3.52 5.18 -30.23
CA SER A 324 -3.33 3.71 -30.14
C SER A 324 -4.50 2.87 -30.69
N GLY A 325 -5.52 3.47 -31.31
CA GLY A 325 -6.68 2.76 -31.88
C GLY A 325 -6.45 2.25 -33.32
N SER A 326 -7.33 1.38 -33.81
CA SER A 326 -7.31 0.71 -35.14
C SER A 326 -7.33 1.62 -36.38
N ASN A 327 -7.11 2.92 -36.23
CA ASN A 327 -6.85 3.82 -37.34
C ASN A 327 -5.37 3.64 -37.72
N GLY A 328 -5.02 3.63 -39.00
CA GLY A 328 -3.67 3.34 -39.52
C GLY A 328 -2.52 4.27 -39.06
N SER A 329 -2.72 5.07 -38.01
CA SER A 329 -1.76 5.97 -37.37
C SER A 329 -1.57 5.59 -35.89
N SER A 330 -1.28 4.31 -35.62
CA SER A 330 -1.10 3.79 -34.26
C SER A 330 0.36 3.74 -33.82
N PHE A 331 0.58 3.84 -32.51
CA PHE A 331 1.84 3.46 -31.88
C PHE A 331 2.01 1.95 -31.95
N ILE A 332 3.13 1.48 -32.50
CA ILE A 332 3.41 0.04 -32.64
C ILE A 332 4.67 -0.27 -31.83
N SER A 333 4.57 -1.21 -30.87
CA SER A 333 5.78 -1.79 -30.27
C SER A 333 6.36 -2.77 -31.29
N LEU A 334 7.54 -2.45 -31.83
CA LEU A 334 8.21 -3.26 -32.85
C LEU A 334 8.91 -4.46 -32.23
N LEU A 335 9.72 -4.18 -31.23
CA LEU A 335 10.60 -5.15 -30.61
C LEU A 335 10.42 -5.06 -29.11
N SER A 336 10.10 -6.19 -28.52
CA SER A 336 10.09 -6.35 -27.08
C SER A 336 11.44 -6.90 -26.62
N ARG A 337 11.70 -6.74 -25.33
CA ARG A 337 12.92 -7.18 -24.64
C ARG A 337 13.33 -8.65 -24.92
N SER A 338 12.39 -9.52 -25.29
CA SER A 338 12.68 -10.92 -25.66
C SER A 338 13.63 -11.07 -26.85
N SER A 339 13.74 -10.04 -27.69
CA SER A 339 14.61 -10.00 -28.87
C SER A 339 15.95 -9.29 -28.64
N LEU A 340 16.27 -8.92 -27.39
CA LEU A 340 17.57 -8.33 -27.06
C LEU A 340 18.70 -9.36 -27.22
N VAL A 341 19.81 -8.90 -27.77
CA VAL A 341 21.05 -9.65 -27.94
C VAL A 341 22.16 -8.93 -27.19
N ASP A 342 23.04 -9.70 -26.55
CA ASP A 342 24.21 -9.17 -25.86
C ASP A 342 25.37 -8.93 -26.84
N PHE A 343 25.98 -7.76 -26.71
CA PHE A 343 27.16 -7.32 -27.42
C PHE A 343 28.28 -7.00 -26.43
N TYR A 344 29.51 -7.22 -26.90
CA TYR A 344 30.73 -6.86 -26.23
C TYR A 344 31.25 -5.52 -26.78
N VAL A 345 31.58 -4.60 -25.88
CA VAL A 345 32.09 -3.27 -26.22
C VAL A 345 33.60 -3.33 -26.43
N ILE A 346 34.06 -3.03 -27.65
CA ILE A 346 35.48 -3.01 -28.00
C ILE A 346 36.07 -1.62 -27.74
N ASN A 347 35.42 -0.57 -28.24
CA ASN A 347 35.89 0.80 -28.13
C ASN A 347 34.72 1.77 -27.96
N VAL A 348 34.97 2.89 -27.26
CA VAL A 348 33.98 3.94 -26.97
C VAL A 348 34.60 5.30 -27.28
N GLU A 349 34.08 5.98 -28.29
CA GLU A 349 34.43 7.37 -28.64
C GLU A 349 33.27 8.31 -28.29
N ARG A 350 33.43 9.11 -27.24
CA ARG A 350 32.38 10.02 -26.77
C ARG A 350 32.30 11.25 -27.68
N ILE A 351 31.12 11.52 -28.22
CA ILE A 351 30.85 12.66 -29.10
C ILE A 351 30.61 13.89 -28.22
N GLY A 352 31.70 14.55 -27.82
CA GLY A 352 31.66 15.81 -27.10
C GLY A 352 31.32 16.98 -28.02
N GLY A 353 30.41 17.86 -27.59
CA GLY A 353 30.24 19.17 -28.23
C GLY A 353 31.60 19.87 -28.33
N ARG A 354 31.97 20.29 -29.54
CA ARG A 354 33.29 20.83 -29.88
C ARG A 354 33.81 21.80 -28.81
N GLY A 355 34.91 21.45 -28.14
CA GLY A 355 35.79 22.42 -27.47
C GLY A 355 35.68 22.59 -25.95
N GLN A 356 35.17 21.63 -25.18
CA GLN A 356 35.29 21.67 -23.71
C GLN A 356 35.91 20.38 -23.17
N SER A 357 37.01 20.53 -22.43
CA SER A 357 37.61 19.45 -21.63
C SER A 357 36.55 18.88 -20.68
N TRP A 358 36.41 17.56 -20.68
CA TRP A 358 35.42 16.80 -19.91
C TRP A 358 35.58 16.94 -18.39
N GLU A 359 36.74 17.41 -17.92
CA GLU A 359 37.09 17.49 -16.50
C GLU A 359 36.45 18.69 -15.76
N ARG A 360 35.76 19.61 -16.48
CA ARG A 360 35.23 20.85 -15.87
C ARG A 360 33.81 21.24 -16.27
N VAL A 361 32.97 20.29 -16.63
CA VAL A 361 31.55 20.55 -16.86
C VAL A 361 30.73 19.61 -15.99
N HIS A 362 30.53 20.00 -14.72
CA HIS A 362 29.27 19.72 -14.03
C HIS A 362 28.32 20.86 -14.40
N PRO A 363 27.48 20.72 -15.45
CA PRO A 363 26.48 21.74 -15.71
C PRO A 363 25.37 21.53 -14.68
N GLN A 364 25.25 22.47 -13.74
CA GLN A 364 24.04 22.61 -12.94
C GLN A 364 22.83 22.66 -13.87
N GLY A 365 22.04 21.59 -13.91
CA GLY A 365 20.65 21.62 -14.39
C GLY A 365 20.26 20.84 -15.65
N LYS A 366 21.13 20.04 -16.29
CA LYS A 366 20.70 19.09 -17.35
C LYS A 366 21.13 17.66 -16.98
N ASN A 367 20.22 16.70 -17.15
CA ASN A 367 20.40 15.28 -16.80
C ASN A 367 21.81 14.78 -17.16
N SER A 368 22.66 14.57 -16.15
CA SER A 368 24.04 14.05 -16.30
C SER A 368 24.10 12.59 -16.77
N LYS A 369 22.97 12.03 -17.20
CA LYS A 369 22.76 10.61 -17.48
C LYS A 369 22.91 10.25 -18.95
N ILE A 370 22.74 11.19 -19.89
CA ILE A 370 22.76 10.91 -21.33
C ILE A 370 23.98 11.59 -21.96
N CYS A 371 24.84 10.79 -22.59
CA CYS A 371 26.00 11.27 -23.33
C CYS A 371 26.09 10.47 -24.63
N MET A 372 26.16 11.17 -25.75
CA MET A 372 26.28 10.54 -27.06
C MET A 372 27.70 10.00 -27.25
N ALA A 373 27.82 8.77 -27.74
CA ALA A 373 29.09 8.16 -28.10
C ALA A 373 28.94 7.30 -29.35
N GLU A 374 29.99 7.24 -30.16
CA GLU A 374 30.20 6.15 -31.11
C GLU A 374 30.86 4.99 -30.39
N VAL A 375 30.31 3.80 -30.56
CA VAL A 375 30.77 2.60 -29.87
C VAL A 375 30.98 1.51 -30.90
N GLU A 376 32.15 0.89 -30.86
CA GLU A 376 32.44 -0.31 -31.63
C GLU A 376 32.04 -1.54 -30.81
N VAL A 377 31.10 -2.30 -31.33
CA VAL A 377 30.54 -3.49 -30.66
C VAL A 377 30.65 -4.73 -31.52
N CYS A 378 30.75 -5.89 -30.86
CA CYS A 378 30.72 -7.19 -31.51
C CYS A 378 29.77 -8.12 -30.76
N ARG A 379 29.12 -9.07 -31.44
CA ARG A 379 28.29 -10.07 -30.77
C ARG A 379 29.17 -11.06 -30.00
N GLU A 380 28.61 -11.66 -28.96
CA GLU A 380 29.29 -12.75 -28.25
C GLU A 380 29.72 -13.89 -29.18
N SER A 381 28.85 -14.28 -30.12
CA SER A 381 29.11 -15.35 -31.09
C SER A 381 30.22 -15.04 -32.09
N ASP A 382 30.55 -13.75 -32.26
CA ASP A 382 31.46 -13.27 -33.28
C ASP A 382 32.78 -12.75 -32.69
N LEU A 383 32.95 -12.87 -31.37
CA LEU A 383 34.16 -12.51 -30.66
C LEU A 383 35.33 -13.37 -31.17
N GLY A 384 36.38 -12.71 -31.67
CA GLY A 384 37.57 -13.37 -32.24
C GLY A 384 37.52 -13.62 -33.75
N ARG A 385 36.43 -13.24 -34.44
CA ARG A 385 36.41 -13.14 -35.91
C ARG A 385 36.89 -11.75 -36.35
N PRO A 386 37.83 -11.66 -37.31
CA PRO A 386 38.16 -10.36 -37.92
C PRO A 386 36.95 -9.81 -38.68
N ASP A 387 36.80 -8.48 -38.69
CA ASP A 387 35.77 -7.71 -39.44
C ASP A 387 34.30 -7.94 -39.04
N SER A 388 34.03 -8.51 -37.86
CA SER A 388 32.66 -8.72 -37.35
C SER A 388 32.13 -7.56 -36.50
N SER A 389 32.97 -6.57 -36.19
CA SER A 389 32.58 -5.42 -35.37
C SER A 389 31.70 -4.43 -36.14
N VAL A 390 30.83 -3.75 -35.41
CA VAL A 390 29.91 -2.74 -35.93
C VAL A 390 30.11 -1.46 -35.12
N VAL A 391 30.25 -0.34 -35.81
CA VAL A 391 30.28 0.98 -35.17
C VAL A 391 28.86 1.53 -35.10
N VAL A 392 28.45 1.94 -33.91
CA VAL A 392 27.06 2.34 -33.62
C VAL A 392 27.06 3.60 -32.77
N THR A 393 26.20 4.57 -33.09
CA THR A 393 25.97 5.73 -32.21
C THR A 393 24.97 5.36 -31.12
N THR A 394 25.27 5.72 -29.86
CA THR A 394 24.43 5.41 -28.70
C THR A 394 24.35 6.57 -27.71
N HIS A 395 23.22 6.62 -27.00
CA HIS A 395 22.94 7.52 -25.88
C HIS A 395 23.60 7.08 -24.55
N LEU A 396 24.18 5.89 -24.49
CA LEU A 396 24.75 5.27 -23.29
C LEU A 396 26.23 5.66 -23.01
N GLY A 397 26.79 6.63 -23.74
CA GLY A 397 28.22 6.97 -23.68
C GLY A 397 28.75 7.36 -22.31
N ALA A 398 27.89 7.79 -21.38
CA ALA A 398 28.25 8.11 -20.00
C ALA A 398 28.56 6.86 -19.16
N TYR A 399 27.96 5.72 -19.48
CA TYR A 399 28.03 4.48 -18.69
C TYR A 399 28.93 3.41 -19.29
N LEU A 400 29.24 3.53 -20.57
CA LEU A 400 30.00 2.53 -21.32
C LEU A 400 31.49 2.83 -21.26
N ASN A 401 32.25 1.78 -20.95
CA ASN A 401 33.68 1.68 -21.08
C ASN A 401 34.04 0.47 -21.97
N PRO A 402 35.21 0.48 -22.62
CA PRO A 402 35.74 -0.69 -23.30
C PRO A 402 35.80 -1.92 -22.38
N GLY A 403 35.35 -3.08 -22.87
CA GLY A 403 35.28 -4.33 -22.11
C GLY A 403 33.94 -4.61 -21.42
N ASP A 404 33.01 -3.66 -21.45
CA ASP A 404 31.66 -3.85 -20.92
C ASP A 404 30.77 -4.73 -21.83
N TRP A 405 29.72 -5.31 -21.23
CA TRP A 405 28.64 -5.98 -21.95
C TRP A 405 27.42 -5.07 -22.06
N VAL A 406 26.76 -5.07 -23.21
CA VAL A 406 25.57 -4.26 -23.49
C VAL A 406 24.52 -5.08 -24.21
N SER A 407 23.25 -4.93 -23.87
CA SER A 407 22.15 -5.50 -24.66
C SER A 407 21.63 -4.48 -25.67
N GLY A 408 21.36 -4.96 -26.87
CA GLY A 408 20.77 -4.16 -27.94
C GLY A 408 19.92 -4.99 -28.89
N TYR A 409 19.23 -4.30 -29.80
CA TYR A 409 18.48 -4.90 -30.90
C TYR A 409 19.36 -4.90 -32.15
N ASP A 410 19.47 -6.05 -32.80
CA ASP A 410 20.20 -6.19 -34.06
C ASP A 410 19.24 -6.30 -35.24
N PHE A 411 19.06 -5.19 -35.96
CA PHE A 411 18.14 -5.10 -37.09
C PHE A 411 18.61 -5.89 -38.32
N ARG A 412 19.89 -6.31 -38.36
CA ARG A 412 20.44 -7.11 -39.47
C ARG A 412 19.93 -8.55 -39.47
N THR A 413 19.64 -9.08 -38.28
CA THR A 413 19.16 -10.48 -38.12
C THR A 413 17.67 -10.61 -37.89
N LEU A 414 16.99 -9.49 -37.63
CA LEU A 414 15.55 -9.47 -37.42
C LEU A 414 14.84 -9.41 -38.77
N ASN A 415 14.17 -10.49 -39.14
CA ASN A 415 13.43 -10.63 -40.41
C ASN A 415 11.90 -10.53 -40.24
N ASN A 416 11.41 -10.07 -39.08
CA ASN A 416 9.99 -10.23 -38.72
C ASN A 416 9.40 -8.90 -38.21
N PHE A 417 9.31 -7.89 -39.08
CA PHE A 417 8.69 -6.59 -38.72
C PHE A 417 7.18 -6.54 -39.03
N GLY A 418 6.62 -7.60 -39.62
CA GLY A 418 5.18 -7.77 -39.81
C GLY A 418 4.54 -6.59 -40.57
N VAL A 419 3.50 -5.97 -39.98
CA VAL A 419 2.70 -4.85 -40.55
C VAL A 419 3.53 -3.61 -40.91
N VAL A 420 4.77 -3.52 -40.43
CA VAL A 420 5.63 -2.33 -40.57
C VAL A 420 6.51 -2.39 -41.82
N GLU A 421 6.66 -3.55 -42.45
CA GLU A 421 7.44 -3.71 -43.69
C GLU A 421 6.82 -2.95 -44.88
N ASP A 422 5.49 -2.83 -44.90
CA ASP A 422 4.75 -2.08 -45.92
C ASP A 422 4.77 -0.55 -45.70
N ILE A 423 5.34 -0.09 -44.58
CA ILE A 423 5.41 1.33 -44.25
C ILE A 423 6.68 1.91 -44.85
N SER A 424 6.53 2.70 -45.92
CA SER A 424 7.64 3.38 -46.63
C SER A 424 8.57 4.17 -45.70
N GLU A 425 8.05 4.68 -44.59
CA GLU A 425 8.83 5.40 -43.56
C GLU A 425 9.84 4.51 -42.83
N PHE A 426 9.51 3.23 -42.61
CA PHE A 426 10.40 2.26 -41.98
C PHE A 426 11.50 1.82 -42.95
N VAL A 427 11.16 1.62 -44.23
CA VAL A 427 12.12 1.31 -45.29
C VAL A 427 13.16 2.42 -45.44
N GLN A 428 12.72 3.69 -45.48
CA GLN A 428 13.64 4.84 -45.51
C GLN A 428 14.56 4.91 -44.29
N TRP A 429 14.03 4.60 -43.10
CA TRP A 429 14.85 4.61 -41.88
C TRP A 429 15.90 3.48 -41.89
N LYS A 430 15.55 2.31 -42.42
CA LYS A 430 16.46 1.16 -42.59
C LYS A 430 17.58 1.49 -43.60
N GLU A 431 17.26 2.22 -44.67
CA GLU A 431 18.24 2.69 -45.66
C GLU A 431 19.22 3.72 -45.11
N CYS A 432 18.93 4.36 -43.97
CA CYS A 432 19.86 5.26 -43.28
C CYS A 432 20.95 4.54 -42.44
N ASN A 433 21.14 3.23 -42.62
CA ASN A 433 22.24 2.42 -42.05
C ASN A 433 22.24 2.28 -40.51
N HIS A 434 21.06 2.14 -39.92
CA HIS A 434 20.90 1.86 -38.48
C HIS A 434 20.86 0.35 -38.24
N ASP A 435 22.01 -0.27 -38.09
CA ASP A 435 22.12 -1.73 -37.97
C ASP A 435 21.79 -2.25 -36.57
N VAL A 436 22.22 -1.52 -35.54
CA VAL A 436 22.11 -1.94 -34.14
C VAL A 436 21.60 -0.76 -33.31
N ILE A 437 20.73 -1.04 -32.34
CA ILE A 437 20.35 -0.06 -31.31
C ILE A 437 20.72 -0.63 -29.95
N LEU A 438 21.67 0.02 -29.28
CA LEU A 438 22.05 -0.32 -27.91
C LEU A 438 21.04 0.27 -26.93
N VAL A 439 20.60 -0.55 -25.96
CA VAL A 439 19.48 -0.19 -25.07
C VAL A 439 19.94 -0.07 -23.63
N LYS A 440 20.70 -1.04 -23.13
CA LYS A 440 21.18 -1.02 -21.75
C LYS A 440 22.53 -1.71 -21.57
N LYS A 441 23.28 -1.28 -20.56
CA LYS A 441 24.45 -2.00 -20.07
C LYS A 441 24.01 -3.25 -19.30
N VAL A 442 24.71 -4.35 -19.51
CA VAL A 442 24.48 -5.61 -18.79
C VAL A 442 25.68 -5.90 -17.91
N PHE A 443 25.42 -6.13 -16.64
CA PHE A 443 26.43 -6.62 -15.72
C PHE A 443 26.33 -8.14 -15.67
N ARG A 444 27.19 -8.83 -16.42
CA ARG A 444 27.38 -10.27 -16.20
C ARG A 444 27.99 -10.42 -14.81
N LYS A 445 27.23 -10.99 -13.87
CA LYS A 445 27.80 -11.44 -12.60
C LYS A 445 28.95 -12.37 -12.99
N SER A 446 30.18 -12.01 -12.63
CA SER A 446 31.33 -12.88 -12.83
C SER A 446 30.96 -14.23 -12.24
N LEU A 447 30.78 -15.20 -13.14
CA LEU A 447 30.64 -16.60 -12.77
C LEU A 447 31.96 -16.95 -12.11
N ASN A 448 31.99 -16.92 -10.78
CA ASN A 448 33.06 -17.57 -10.05
C ASN A 448 32.95 -19.06 -10.34
N GLY A 449 33.70 -19.51 -11.34
CA GLY A 449 33.95 -20.91 -11.65
C GLY A 449 32.83 -21.63 -12.44
N PRO A 450 33.18 -22.47 -13.42
CA PRO A 450 32.23 -23.34 -14.13
C PRO A 450 31.61 -24.44 -13.25
N ASP A 451 31.98 -24.54 -11.97
CA ASP A 451 31.56 -25.62 -11.06
C ASP A 451 30.52 -25.23 -10.00
N SER A 452 30.04 -23.97 -9.94
CA SER A 452 28.98 -23.59 -9.00
C SER A 452 27.61 -23.58 -9.67
N SER A 453 26.94 -24.73 -9.71
CA SER A 453 25.56 -24.89 -10.18
C SER A 453 24.50 -24.23 -9.27
N SER A 454 24.91 -23.44 -8.29
CA SER A 454 24.02 -22.67 -7.41
C SER A 454 23.94 -21.23 -7.92
N PRO A 455 22.78 -20.73 -8.38
CA PRO A 455 22.62 -19.31 -8.68
C PRO A 455 22.97 -18.52 -7.41
N VAL A 456 23.82 -17.49 -7.53
CA VAL A 456 24.19 -16.62 -6.41
C VAL A 456 22.93 -16.21 -5.68
N GLN A 457 22.72 -16.79 -4.49
CA GLN A 457 21.48 -16.64 -3.75
C GLN A 457 21.41 -15.18 -3.31
N ARG A 458 20.44 -14.43 -3.86
CA ARG A 458 20.24 -13.03 -3.48
C ARG A 458 19.93 -12.98 -1.98
N PRO A 459 20.54 -12.07 -1.21
CA PRO A 459 20.30 -11.98 0.22
C PRO A 459 18.88 -11.50 0.57
N TRP A 460 18.14 -11.02 -0.45
CA TRP A 460 16.83 -10.42 -0.32
C TRP A 460 15.76 -11.10 -1.17
N VAL A 461 14.51 -10.97 -0.72
CA VAL A 461 13.31 -11.48 -1.38
C VAL A 461 12.23 -10.40 -1.40
N LEU A 462 11.29 -10.55 -2.34
CA LEU A 462 10.12 -9.70 -2.47
C LEU A 462 8.91 -10.37 -1.80
N GLN A 463 8.14 -9.60 -1.07
CA GLN A 463 6.84 -10.05 -0.57
C GLN A 463 5.86 -10.27 -1.74
N ARG A 464 5.01 -11.28 -1.62
CA ARG A 464 3.99 -11.60 -2.63
C ARG A 464 2.58 -11.44 -2.05
N LEU A 465 1.66 -11.04 -2.90
CA LEU A 465 0.23 -11.08 -2.58
C LEU A 465 -0.26 -12.51 -2.77
N GLN A 466 -1.05 -12.99 -1.80
CA GLN A 466 -1.78 -14.25 -1.94
C GLN A 466 -2.84 -14.09 -3.03
N LYS A 467 -2.77 -14.94 -4.07
CA LYS A 467 -3.66 -14.91 -5.24
C LYS A 467 -4.32 -16.27 -5.41
N GLU A 468 -5.62 -16.28 -5.66
CA GLU A 468 -6.30 -17.48 -6.12
C GLU A 468 -6.01 -17.68 -7.61
N VAL A 469 -5.35 -18.78 -7.93
CA VAL A 469 -5.08 -19.17 -9.31
C VAL A 469 -6.34 -19.83 -9.88
N ALA A 470 -6.95 -19.23 -10.90
CA ALA A 470 -7.98 -19.92 -11.66
C ALA A 470 -7.33 -21.10 -12.41
N TYR A 471 -7.93 -22.28 -12.30
CA TYR A 471 -7.50 -23.58 -12.85
C TYR A 471 -6.67 -23.50 -14.16
N ASP A 472 -5.61 -24.33 -14.24
CA ASP A 472 -4.71 -24.59 -15.40
C ASP A 472 -3.42 -23.75 -15.56
N ALA A 473 -2.54 -23.72 -14.55
CA ALA A 473 -1.26 -22.98 -14.62
C ALA A 473 0.03 -23.82 -14.45
N SER A 474 0.04 -25.13 -14.72
CA SER A 474 1.25 -25.95 -14.52
C SER A 474 2.41 -25.58 -15.46
N GLY A 475 2.12 -25.20 -16.72
CA GLY A 475 3.11 -24.73 -17.70
C GLY A 475 3.55 -23.28 -17.52
N SER A 476 2.79 -22.45 -16.78
CA SER A 476 3.07 -21.01 -16.63
C SER A 476 4.15 -20.71 -15.58
N LYS A 477 4.46 -21.67 -14.68
CA LYS A 477 5.40 -21.45 -13.56
C LYS A 477 6.84 -21.17 -14.01
N SER A 478 7.34 -21.82 -15.07
CA SER A 478 8.73 -21.58 -15.53
C SER A 478 8.88 -20.20 -16.19
N SER A 479 7.92 -19.80 -17.04
CA SER A 479 7.90 -18.46 -17.64
C SER A 479 7.76 -17.38 -16.58
N PHE A 480 6.90 -17.61 -15.58
CA PHE A 480 6.73 -16.70 -14.45
C PHE A 480 8.01 -16.55 -13.62
N ASN A 481 8.71 -17.66 -13.33
CA ASN A 481 9.98 -17.61 -12.59
C ASN A 481 11.06 -16.85 -13.38
N ARG A 482 11.13 -17.03 -14.70
CA ARG A 482 12.03 -16.27 -15.58
C ARG A 482 11.73 -14.77 -15.52
N ASP A 483 10.46 -14.38 -15.66
CA ASP A 483 10.04 -12.98 -15.58
C ASP A 483 10.34 -12.37 -14.20
N LEU A 484 10.15 -13.15 -13.13
CA LEU A 484 10.47 -12.74 -11.77
C LEU A 484 11.97 -12.53 -11.56
N GLU A 485 12.80 -13.44 -12.07
CA GLU A 485 14.26 -13.31 -11.99
C GLU A 485 14.75 -12.10 -12.78
N GLN A 486 14.17 -11.86 -13.95
CA GLN A 486 14.48 -10.71 -14.78
C GLN A 486 14.07 -9.40 -14.11
N PHE A 487 12.90 -9.37 -13.45
CA PHE A 487 12.46 -8.23 -12.64
C PHE A 487 13.40 -7.98 -11.46
N LYS A 488 13.87 -9.03 -10.77
CA LYS A 488 14.87 -8.89 -9.69
C LYS A 488 16.20 -8.32 -10.18
N ALA A 489 16.67 -8.75 -11.35
CA ALA A 489 17.88 -8.17 -11.96
C ALA A 489 17.68 -6.69 -12.31
N GLU A 490 16.50 -6.33 -12.81
CA GLU A 490 16.18 -4.93 -13.10
C GLU A 490 16.13 -4.05 -11.84
N LEU A 491 15.62 -4.58 -10.71
CA LEU A 491 15.68 -3.88 -9.42
C LEU A 491 17.12 -3.71 -8.90
N GLU A 492 18.07 -4.56 -9.30
CA GLU A 492 19.50 -4.39 -9.01
C GLU A 492 20.11 -3.30 -9.91
N GLU A 493 19.71 -3.21 -11.18
CA GLU A 493 20.24 -2.22 -12.12
C GLU A 493 19.66 -0.81 -11.90
N ASP A 494 18.34 -0.68 -11.70
CA ASP A 494 17.65 0.61 -11.67
C ASP A 494 17.42 1.13 -10.25
N SER A 495 18.13 2.20 -9.89
CA SER A 495 17.99 2.88 -8.61
C SER A 495 16.66 3.60 -8.42
N GLU A 496 15.97 4.04 -9.49
CA GLU A 496 14.70 4.74 -9.38
C GLU A 496 13.56 3.77 -9.06
N MET A 497 13.47 2.64 -9.79
CA MET A 497 12.47 1.62 -9.50
C MET A 497 12.69 0.97 -8.13
N ARG A 498 13.94 0.87 -7.67
CA ARG A 498 14.26 0.36 -6.33
C ARG A 498 13.67 1.21 -5.21
N ARG A 499 13.66 2.53 -5.35
CA ARG A 499 13.06 3.43 -4.33
C ARG A 499 11.58 3.14 -4.12
N ASP A 500 10.91 2.62 -5.15
CA ASP A 500 9.48 2.34 -5.15
C ASP A 500 9.13 0.92 -4.66
N VAL A 501 10.12 0.08 -4.37
CA VAL A 501 9.93 -1.31 -3.96
C VAL A 501 10.56 -1.58 -2.59
N ASN A 502 9.82 -2.23 -1.70
CA ASN A 502 10.34 -2.69 -0.41
C ASN A 502 11.09 -4.01 -0.61
N LEU A 503 12.35 -4.05 -0.18
CA LEU A 503 13.19 -5.23 -0.21
C LEU A 503 13.30 -5.81 1.19
N TYR A 504 13.21 -7.13 1.32
CA TYR A 504 13.23 -7.80 2.61
C TYR A 504 14.34 -8.84 2.67
N TRP A 505 14.88 -9.12 3.85
CA TRP A 505 15.81 -10.22 4.05
C TRP A 505 15.18 -11.58 3.74
N ASP A 506 15.93 -12.46 3.05
CA ASP A 506 15.48 -13.84 2.85
C ASP A 506 15.43 -14.55 4.22
N PRO A 507 14.26 -15.06 4.66
CA PRO A 507 14.15 -15.82 5.90
C PRO A 507 14.89 -17.17 5.85
N ARG A 508 15.26 -17.66 4.65
CA ARG A 508 16.00 -18.93 4.47
C ARG A 508 17.50 -18.79 4.72
N ILE A 509 18.01 -17.55 4.79
CA ILE A 509 19.43 -17.28 5.05
C ILE A 509 19.66 -17.26 6.55
N GLN A 510 20.52 -18.16 7.05
CA GLN A 510 20.89 -18.24 8.46
C GLN A 510 21.50 -16.91 8.96
N GLU A 511 21.25 -16.56 10.22
CA GLU A 511 21.78 -15.32 10.84
C GLU A 511 23.30 -15.18 10.75
N ALA A 512 24.05 -16.29 10.82
CA ALA A 512 25.51 -16.31 10.65
C ALA A 512 25.95 -15.81 9.26
N SER A 513 25.22 -16.17 8.20
CA SER A 513 25.44 -15.63 6.86
C SER A 513 24.98 -14.18 6.72
N ARG A 514 23.94 -13.74 7.45
CA ARG A 514 23.51 -12.33 7.48
C ARG A 514 24.62 -11.43 8.02
N GLU A 515 25.28 -11.84 9.11
CA GLU A 515 26.45 -11.13 9.64
C GLU A 515 27.62 -11.08 8.66
N MET A 516 27.84 -12.15 7.88
CA MET A 516 28.89 -12.19 6.85
C MET A 516 28.64 -11.16 5.75
N TYR A 517 27.40 -11.05 5.25
CA TYR A 517 27.02 -10.03 4.28
C TYR A 517 27.15 -8.61 4.85
N GLN A 518 26.73 -8.39 6.10
CA GLN A 518 26.87 -7.09 6.79
C GLN A 518 28.35 -6.71 7.04
N LYS A 519 29.24 -7.69 7.28
CA LYS A 519 30.68 -7.47 7.48
C LYS A 519 31.45 -7.29 6.16
N ALA A 520 31.05 -7.98 5.09
CA ALA A 520 31.74 -7.99 3.80
C ALA A 520 31.64 -6.65 3.02
N ARG A 521 30.68 -5.79 3.35
CA ARG A 521 30.42 -4.52 2.64
C ARG A 521 30.55 -3.26 3.50
N ARG A 522 31.06 -3.35 4.74
CA ARG A 522 31.48 -2.15 5.47
C ARG A 522 32.51 -1.41 4.60
N PRO A 523 32.35 -0.10 4.31
CA PRO A 523 33.32 0.63 3.50
C PRO A 523 34.69 0.43 4.12
N ARG A 524 35.69 0.06 3.29
CA ARG A 524 37.03 -0.35 3.76
C ARG A 524 37.64 0.66 4.73
N HIS A 525 37.28 1.94 4.64
CA HIS A 525 37.68 2.98 5.59
C HIS A 525 37.19 2.76 7.04
N LEU A 526 35.96 2.26 7.25
CA LEU A 526 35.45 1.91 8.58
C LEU A 526 36.12 0.64 9.12
N VAL A 527 36.37 -0.35 8.26
CA VAL A 527 37.11 -1.57 8.62
C VAL A 527 38.57 -1.24 8.95
N LYS A 528 39.19 -0.29 8.25
CA LYS A 528 40.56 0.20 8.51
C LYS A 528 40.62 0.96 9.83
N LYS A 529 39.62 1.80 10.15
CA LYS A 529 39.50 2.53 11.43
C LYS A 529 39.31 1.58 12.62
N GLU A 530 38.53 0.52 12.45
CA GLU A 530 38.29 -0.51 13.48
C GLU A 530 39.51 -1.44 13.64
N ARG A 531 40.23 -1.77 12.56
CA ARG A 531 41.52 -2.48 12.64
C ARG A 531 42.62 -1.62 13.29
N LEU A 532 42.66 -0.32 13.00
CA LEU A 532 43.57 0.62 13.66
C LEU A 532 43.27 0.75 15.15
N SER A 533 41.99 0.86 15.54
CA SER A 533 41.62 0.91 16.96
C SER A 533 41.89 -0.41 17.69
N LYS A 534 41.76 -1.56 17.01
CA LYS A 534 42.11 -2.88 17.55
C LYS A 534 43.62 -3.15 17.59
N ALA A 535 44.39 -2.57 16.67
CA ALA A 535 45.86 -2.63 16.69
C ALA A 535 46.43 -1.72 17.81
N LEU A 536 45.80 -0.56 18.05
CA LEU A 536 46.09 0.31 19.19
C LEU A 536 45.81 -0.34 20.56
N SER A 537 44.90 -1.33 20.62
CA SER A 537 44.63 -2.06 21.87
C SER A 537 45.49 -3.30 22.10
N VAL A 538 46.35 -3.71 21.14
CA VAL A 538 47.19 -4.92 21.22
C VAL A 538 48.68 -4.61 20.98
N GLY A 539 49.11 -3.35 21.16
CA GLY A 539 50.51 -2.97 20.98
C GLY A 539 51.42 -3.36 22.15
N GLN A 540 52.00 -4.57 22.13
CA GLN A 540 53.34 -4.86 22.67
C GLN A 540 53.89 -6.20 22.15
N SER A 541 54.64 -6.17 21.03
CA SER A 541 56.00 -6.71 20.89
C SER A 541 56.38 -6.99 19.42
N GLU A 542 57.50 -6.38 19.02
CA GLU A 542 58.45 -6.77 17.98
C GLU A 542 58.17 -6.51 16.48
N CYS A 543 59.29 -6.38 15.78
CA CYS A 543 59.59 -5.56 14.61
C CYS A 543 59.91 -6.43 13.39
N GLY A 544 59.63 -5.90 12.20
CA GLY A 544 60.31 -6.30 10.95
C GLY A 544 59.41 -6.97 9.90
N ASP A 545 58.92 -6.20 8.93
CA ASP A 545 59.28 -6.38 7.52
C ASP A 545 58.53 -5.39 6.62
N ILE A 546 59.31 -4.69 5.80
CA ILE A 546 58.89 -3.70 4.81
C ILE A 546 58.49 -4.48 3.54
N ALA A 547 57.21 -4.42 3.16
CA ALA A 547 56.75 -4.90 1.85
C ALA A 547 56.11 -3.75 1.06
N MET A 548 56.64 -3.62 -0.16
CA MET A 548 56.39 -2.64 -1.22
C MET A 548 54.94 -2.20 -1.38
N ASP A 549 54.78 -0.87 -1.48
CA ASP A 549 53.62 -0.13 -1.98
C ASP A 549 53.54 -0.31 -3.50
N ASP A 550 52.49 -0.97 -4.00
CA ASP A 550 52.11 -0.94 -5.41
C ASP A 550 50.84 -0.10 -5.54
N GLY A 551 50.99 1.02 -6.25
CA GLY A 551 49.96 2.01 -6.46
C GLY A 551 48.94 1.59 -7.53
N SER A 552 47.87 2.38 -7.60
CA SER A 552 46.80 2.37 -8.62
C SER A 552 45.69 1.32 -8.46
N GLN A 553 44.87 1.49 -7.40
CA GLN A 553 43.44 1.23 -7.50
C GLN A 553 42.71 2.54 -7.17
N GLN A 554 42.63 3.44 -8.15
CA GLN A 554 41.73 4.59 -8.12
C GLN A 554 40.29 4.10 -8.31
N ASP A 555 39.45 4.33 -7.31
CA ASP A 555 38.03 4.71 -7.47
C ASP A 555 37.10 3.85 -8.35
N GLU A 556 37.24 2.51 -8.37
CA GLU A 556 36.30 1.64 -9.10
C GLU A 556 35.02 1.26 -8.32
N ASP A 557 34.93 1.55 -7.02
CA ASP A 557 33.82 1.04 -6.18
C ASP A 557 32.59 1.96 -6.09
N GLU A 558 32.61 3.17 -6.67
CA GLU A 558 31.48 4.12 -6.53
C GLU A 558 30.26 3.79 -7.42
N PHE A 559 30.39 2.83 -8.34
CA PHE A 559 29.34 2.49 -9.33
C PHE A 559 28.85 1.04 -9.27
N SER A 560 29.04 0.31 -8.16
CA SER A 560 28.35 -0.97 -7.99
C SER A 560 26.87 -0.72 -7.64
N HIS A 561 26.02 -0.66 -8.66
CA HIS A 561 24.55 -0.71 -8.52
C HIS A 561 24.12 -2.10 -8.01
N GLN A 562 24.52 -2.48 -6.81
CA GLN A 562 24.09 -3.69 -6.13
C GLN A 562 23.47 -3.26 -4.82
N VAL A 563 22.20 -3.65 -4.61
CA VAL A 563 21.33 -3.29 -3.48
C VAL A 563 22.13 -3.08 -2.19
N ASP A 564 22.03 -1.88 -1.61
CA ASP A 564 22.66 -1.61 -0.33
C ASP A 564 21.92 -2.41 0.77
N ILE A 565 22.69 -3.10 1.60
CA ILE A 565 22.17 -3.99 2.64
C ILE A 565 21.38 -3.19 3.69
N SER A 566 21.66 -1.90 3.81
CA SER A 566 20.96 -0.94 4.67
C SER A 566 19.50 -0.68 4.25
N GLU A 567 19.14 -0.98 2.99
CA GLU A 567 17.79 -0.81 2.45
C GLU A 567 16.87 -2.01 2.72
N LEU A 568 17.40 -3.11 3.27
CA LEU A 568 16.66 -4.34 3.52
C LEU A 568 15.84 -4.25 4.81
N LEU A 569 14.54 -4.51 4.70
CA LEU A 569 13.61 -4.60 5.82
C LEU A 569 13.61 -6.00 6.44
N ASP A 570 13.42 -6.05 7.75
CA ASP A 570 13.15 -7.29 8.49
C ASP A 570 11.64 -7.55 8.59
N GLY A 571 11.23 -8.81 8.80
CA GLY A 571 9.85 -9.16 9.17
C GLY A 571 9.03 -9.96 8.16
N LEU A 572 9.61 -10.45 7.06
CA LEU A 572 8.95 -11.42 6.19
C LEU A 572 8.91 -12.82 6.83
N SER A 573 7.73 -13.43 6.89
CA SER A 573 7.58 -14.84 7.26
C SER A 573 7.73 -15.75 6.03
N ILE A 574 7.95 -17.05 6.25
CA ILE A 574 8.03 -18.04 5.16
C ILE A 574 6.70 -18.16 4.40
N ASP A 575 5.57 -17.92 5.08
CA ASP A 575 4.23 -18.01 4.50
C ASP A 575 3.90 -16.85 3.57
N ASP A 576 4.56 -15.70 3.73
CA ASP A 576 4.43 -14.52 2.86
C ASP A 576 5.22 -14.64 1.53
N LEU A 577 5.99 -15.72 1.38
CA LEU A 577 6.78 -16.04 0.19
C LEU A 577 6.06 -16.96 -0.80
N GLN A 578 5.00 -17.65 -0.36
CA GLN A 578 4.19 -18.57 -1.17
C GLN A 578 3.03 -17.83 -1.84
#